data_AF-A0A1I7UCK1-F1
#
_entry.id   AF-A0A1I7UCK1-F1
#
_cell.length_a   1.000
_cell.length_b   1.000
_cell.length_c   1.000
_cell.angle_alpha   90.00
_cell.angle_beta   90.00
_cell.angle_gamma   90.00
#
_symmetry.space_group_name_H-M   'P 1'
#
loop_
_entity.id
_entity.type
_entity.pdbx_description
1 polymer ?
#
loop_
_entity_poly.entity_id
_entity_poly.type
_entity_poly.pdbx_seq_one_letter_code
_entity_poly.pdbx_strand_id
1 'polypeptide(L)'
;MMSGSESKYRIWKIIGVEETNKVYDLEGKRTNKSIKCQLGQSERLFRMQFVSNSDFEKKEFEEWYTATKTYGTIPTVDVMEKKQADITKAVNHKYTDKEIDAMIQEKSKFQNITRNFAMTKAGLSREKEIAKQRGDMQKAGRVQKEIDEIERHTDELDKERSKSIQAIASINHRNRTQIKNQVLSGKLKIEENPQDDPFTRKRGGMRIVSGSKSKVSGSSSITNLTQSATENLSSITKPTQSLQIVSKAQTKGSNMSSLHNFDLDIDFDKLTNIDTFSSL
;
A
#
# COMPACT_ATOMS: atom_id res chain seq x y z
N MET A 1 38.33 1.68 28.46
CA MET A 1 37.77 2.09 27.15
C MET A 1 37.65 0.85 26.29
N MET A 2 36.43 0.32 26.14
CA MET A 2 36.18 -0.83 25.29
C MET A 2 36.18 -0.32 23.85
N SER A 3 37.30 -0.46 23.15
CA SER A 3 37.34 -0.28 21.70
C SER A 3 36.39 -1.33 21.12
N GLY A 4 35.19 -0.90 20.73
CA GLY A 4 34.32 -1.71 19.92
C GLY A 4 35.10 -2.03 18.66
N SER A 5 35.32 -3.32 18.40
CA SER A 5 36.02 -3.78 17.20
C SER A 5 35.36 -3.13 15.99
N GLU A 6 36.10 -2.27 15.30
CA GLU A 6 35.66 -1.63 14.08
C GLU A 6 35.22 -2.71 13.08
N SER A 7 34.06 -2.51 12.43
CA SER A 7 33.53 -3.45 11.44
C SER A 7 34.51 -3.57 10.27
N LYS A 8 35.35 -4.61 10.31
CA LYS A 8 36.39 -4.83 9.33
C LYS A 8 35.89 -5.70 8.18
N TYR A 9 35.82 -5.12 7.00
CA TYR A 9 35.55 -5.85 5.76
C TYR A 9 36.84 -6.46 5.20
N ARG A 10 36.69 -7.52 4.43
CA ARG A 10 37.78 -8.24 3.78
C ARG A 10 37.29 -8.75 2.43
N ILE A 11 38.19 -8.77 1.46
CA ILE A 11 37.90 -9.35 0.15
C ILE A 11 38.06 -10.87 0.25
N TRP A 12 37.07 -11.61 -0.22
CA TRP A 12 37.14 -13.07 -0.30
C TRP A 12 36.86 -13.54 -1.73
N LYS A 13 37.54 -14.60 -2.14
CA LYS A 13 37.30 -15.28 -3.41
C LYS A 13 36.18 -16.30 -3.24
N ILE A 14 35.12 -16.22 -4.06
CA ILE A 14 34.06 -17.22 -4.08
C ILE A 14 34.58 -18.48 -4.79
N ILE A 15 34.55 -19.62 -4.09
CA ILE A 15 34.93 -20.94 -4.63
C ILE A 15 33.67 -21.66 -5.13
N GLY A 16 32.58 -21.56 -4.39
CA GLY A 16 31.36 -22.31 -4.69
C GLY A 16 30.16 -21.85 -3.89
N VAL A 17 29.04 -22.53 -4.11
CA VAL A 17 27.77 -22.32 -3.40
C VAL A 17 27.38 -23.64 -2.75
N GLU A 18 27.00 -23.58 -1.48
CA GLU A 18 26.58 -24.75 -0.70
C GLU A 18 25.23 -24.46 -0.04
N GLU A 19 24.39 -25.48 0.09
CA GLU A 19 23.09 -25.36 0.76
C GLU A 19 23.24 -25.65 2.25
N THR A 20 22.76 -24.74 3.08
CA THR A 20 22.80 -24.90 4.54
C THR A 20 21.44 -25.29 5.09
N ASN A 21 21.42 -25.85 6.30
CA ASN A 21 20.17 -26.22 6.97
C ASN A 21 19.38 -25.00 7.47
N LYS A 22 20.01 -23.83 7.58
CA LYS A 22 19.40 -22.62 8.15
C LYS A 22 18.95 -21.68 7.03
N VAL A 23 17.63 -21.56 6.86
CA VAL A 23 17.02 -20.57 5.97
C VAL A 23 17.19 -19.18 6.60
N TYR A 24 17.55 -18.20 5.79
CA TYR A 24 17.69 -16.80 6.19
C TYR A 24 17.06 -15.87 5.15
N ASP A 25 16.80 -14.64 5.56
CA ASP A 25 16.18 -13.63 4.72
C ASP A 25 17.27 -12.79 4.01
N LEU A 26 17.06 -12.57 2.72
CA LEU A 26 17.90 -11.78 1.83
C LEU A 26 16.99 -10.87 1.01
N GLU A 27 16.99 -9.58 1.35
CA GLU A 27 16.22 -8.53 0.64
C GLU A 27 14.72 -8.88 0.46
N GLY A 28 14.09 -9.42 1.50
CA GLY A 28 12.67 -9.82 1.48
C GLY A 28 12.38 -11.17 0.79
N LYS A 29 13.43 -11.91 0.39
CA LYS A 29 13.33 -13.29 -0.10
C LYS A 29 14.00 -14.24 0.89
N ARG A 30 13.57 -15.49 0.93
CA ARG A 30 14.14 -16.51 1.83
C ARG A 30 15.05 -17.44 1.03
N THR A 31 16.23 -17.73 1.57
CA THR A 31 17.21 -18.62 0.93
C THR A 31 18.00 -19.40 1.97
N ASN A 32 18.43 -20.61 1.61
CA ASN A 32 19.33 -21.44 2.42
C ASN A 32 20.73 -21.59 1.79
N LYS A 33 20.93 -21.03 0.59
CA LYS A 33 22.20 -21.07 -0.14
C LYS A 33 23.22 -20.17 0.56
N SER A 34 24.44 -20.65 0.75
CA SER A 34 25.57 -19.90 1.31
C SER A 34 26.74 -19.95 0.34
N ILE A 35 27.55 -18.91 0.34
CA ILE A 35 28.74 -18.82 -0.51
C ILE A 35 29.96 -19.34 0.25
N LYS A 36 30.70 -20.26 -0.37
CA LYS A 36 31.96 -20.76 0.14
C LYS A 36 33.07 -19.85 -0.37
N CYS A 37 33.78 -19.23 0.56
CA CYS A 37 34.71 -18.16 0.30
C CYS A 37 36.11 -18.52 0.82
N GLN A 38 37.16 -18.12 0.09
CA GLN A 38 38.55 -18.32 0.47
C GLN A 38 39.34 -17.02 0.50
N LEU A 39 40.22 -16.92 1.50
CA LEU A 39 41.20 -15.87 1.70
C LEU A 39 42.53 -16.52 2.10
N GLY A 40 43.50 -16.55 1.18
CA GLY A 40 44.75 -17.30 1.36
C GLY A 40 44.45 -18.78 1.65
N GLN A 41 44.93 -19.28 2.79
CA GLN A 41 44.65 -20.66 3.25
C GLN A 41 43.29 -20.83 3.93
N SER A 42 42.68 -19.74 4.41
CA SER A 42 41.41 -19.81 5.13
C SER A 42 40.24 -20.00 4.18
N GLU A 43 39.40 -21.00 4.44
CA GLU A 43 38.14 -21.21 3.74
C GLU A 43 36.97 -21.18 4.72
N ARG A 44 35.91 -20.44 4.38
CA ARG A 44 34.74 -20.28 5.25
C ARG A 44 33.46 -20.08 4.44
N LEU A 45 32.36 -20.61 4.97
CA LEU A 45 31.01 -20.41 4.48
C LEU A 45 30.41 -19.12 5.05
N PHE A 46 29.88 -18.28 4.16
CA PHE A 46 29.18 -17.06 4.51
C PHE A 46 27.76 -17.06 3.96
N ARG A 47 26.83 -16.53 4.75
CA ARG A 47 25.50 -16.18 4.26
C ARG A 47 25.60 -14.91 3.41
N MET A 48 24.81 -14.84 2.34
CA MET A 48 24.83 -13.72 1.41
C MET A 48 24.39 -12.40 2.05
N GLN A 49 23.66 -12.44 3.18
CA GLN A 49 23.27 -11.25 3.95
C GLN A 49 24.45 -10.42 4.49
N PHE A 50 25.65 -11.00 4.54
CA PHE A 50 26.87 -10.33 5.03
C PHE A 50 27.73 -9.76 3.90
N VAL A 51 27.28 -9.87 2.65
CA VAL A 51 27.97 -9.30 1.49
C VAL A 51 27.66 -7.80 1.43
N SER A 52 28.69 -6.98 1.32
CA SER A 52 28.55 -5.53 1.15
C SER A 52 28.34 -5.17 -0.31
N ASN A 53 27.60 -4.08 -0.56
CA ASN A 53 27.42 -3.47 -1.87
C ASN A 53 28.46 -2.36 -2.16
N SER A 54 29.35 -2.06 -1.21
CA SER A 54 30.41 -1.05 -1.37
C SER A 54 31.57 -1.56 -2.21
N ASP A 55 32.26 -0.64 -2.90
CA ASP A 55 33.50 -0.93 -3.62
C ASP A 55 34.66 -1.28 -2.68
N PHE A 56 35.67 -1.97 -3.21
CA PHE A 56 36.84 -2.39 -2.43
C PHE A 56 37.73 -1.21 -2.03
N GLU A 57 38.05 -1.13 -0.74
CA GLU A 57 39.01 -0.15 -0.25
C GLU A 57 40.46 -0.63 -0.47
N LYS A 58 41.38 0.32 -0.67
CA LYS A 58 42.81 0.02 -0.87
C LYS A 58 43.39 -0.83 0.26
N LYS A 59 43.02 -0.54 1.51
CA LYS A 59 43.48 -1.29 2.70
C LYS A 59 43.03 -2.75 2.66
N GLU A 60 41.79 -3.01 2.26
CA GLU A 60 41.24 -4.36 2.14
C GLU A 60 41.91 -5.14 1.01
N PHE A 61 42.18 -4.44 -0.10
CA PHE A 61 42.90 -5.01 -1.24
C PHE A 61 44.33 -5.38 -0.89
N GLU A 62 45.07 -4.53 -0.19
CA GLU A 62 46.43 -4.82 0.26
C GLU A 62 46.48 -6.04 1.19
N GLU A 63 45.52 -6.15 2.12
CA GLU A 63 45.39 -7.33 3.00
C GLU A 63 45.09 -8.60 2.21
N TRP A 64 44.13 -8.54 1.28
CA TRP A 64 43.79 -9.68 0.41
C TRP A 64 44.95 -10.08 -0.50
N TYR A 65 45.64 -9.11 -1.10
CA TYR A 65 46.75 -9.34 -2.00
C TYR A 65 47.91 -10.00 -1.26
N THR A 66 48.24 -9.52 -0.05
CA THR A 66 49.29 -10.11 0.80
C THR A 66 48.95 -11.55 1.18
N ALA A 67 47.72 -11.81 1.62
CA ALA A 67 47.26 -13.15 1.96
C ALA A 67 47.24 -14.10 0.75
N THR A 68 46.80 -13.62 -0.41
CA THR A 68 46.70 -14.42 -1.64
C THR A 68 48.08 -14.68 -2.25
N LYS A 69 48.99 -13.71 -2.23
CA LYS A 69 50.37 -13.90 -2.69
C LYS A 69 51.14 -14.94 -1.88
N THR A 70 50.80 -15.10 -0.61
CA THR A 70 51.50 -16.01 0.31
C THR A 70 51.02 -17.45 0.16
N TYR A 71 49.73 -17.67 -0.08
CA TYR A 71 49.10 -19.00 -0.02
C TYR A 71 48.37 -19.42 -1.30
N GLY A 72 48.38 -18.61 -2.36
CA GLY A 72 47.58 -18.87 -3.55
C GLY A 72 48.08 -18.16 -4.81
N THR A 73 47.21 -18.15 -5.83
CA THR A 73 47.49 -17.55 -7.14
C THR A 73 46.66 -16.29 -7.30
N ILE A 74 47.34 -15.17 -7.58
CA ILE A 74 46.69 -13.90 -7.92
C ILE A 74 46.07 -14.04 -9.32
N PRO A 75 44.78 -13.74 -9.50
CA PRO A 75 44.14 -13.77 -10.81
C PRO A 75 44.82 -12.82 -11.80
N THR A 76 45.07 -13.28 -13.02
CA THR A 76 45.55 -12.45 -14.14
C THR A 76 44.42 -11.56 -14.66
N VAL A 77 44.79 -10.41 -15.24
CA VAL A 77 43.84 -9.45 -15.85
C VAL A 77 42.92 -10.14 -16.86
N ASP A 78 43.46 -10.99 -17.74
CA ASP A 78 42.67 -11.74 -18.73
C ASP A 78 41.57 -12.60 -18.09
N VAL A 79 41.85 -13.22 -16.94
CA VAL A 79 40.85 -14.03 -16.21
C VAL A 79 39.76 -13.12 -15.64
N MET A 80 40.12 -11.93 -15.17
CA MET A 80 39.16 -10.95 -14.66
C MET A 80 38.27 -10.41 -15.79
N GLU A 81 38.85 -10.06 -16.94
CA GLU A 81 38.09 -9.59 -18.12
C GLU A 81 37.13 -10.67 -18.63
N LYS A 82 37.61 -11.91 -18.75
CA LYS A 82 36.75 -13.04 -19.13
C LYS A 82 35.63 -13.25 -18.12
N LYS A 83 35.92 -13.14 -16.83
CA LYS A 83 34.90 -13.31 -15.79
C LYS A 83 33.89 -12.17 -15.77
N GLN A 84 34.33 -10.95 -16.04
CA GLN A 84 33.46 -9.79 -16.21
C GLN A 84 32.50 -9.99 -17.39
N ALA A 85 33.02 -10.47 -18.52
CA ALA A 85 32.19 -10.81 -19.69
C ALA A 85 31.16 -11.90 -19.38
N ASP A 86 31.54 -12.94 -18.62
CA ASP A 86 30.62 -13.99 -18.17
C ASP A 86 29.48 -13.43 -17.30
N ILE A 87 29.78 -12.48 -16.40
CA ILE A 87 28.77 -11.82 -15.56
C ILE A 87 27.81 -11.00 -16.42
N THR A 88 28.33 -10.20 -17.35
CA THR A 88 27.50 -9.41 -18.28
C THR A 88 26.61 -10.32 -19.14
N LYS A 89 27.12 -11.48 -19.57
CA LYS A 89 26.35 -12.48 -20.30
C LYS A 89 25.25 -13.09 -19.43
N ALA A 90 25.54 -13.41 -18.17
CA ALA A 90 24.56 -13.97 -17.24
C ALA A 90 23.43 -13.00 -16.91
N VAL A 91 23.72 -11.70 -16.77
CA VAL A 91 22.71 -10.65 -16.55
C VAL A 91 21.74 -10.53 -17.73
N ASN A 92 22.26 -10.66 -18.96
CA ASN A 92 21.47 -10.56 -20.19
C ASN A 92 20.92 -11.91 -20.68
N HIS A 93 21.03 -12.97 -19.87
CA HIS A 93 20.60 -14.31 -20.25
C HIS A 93 19.07 -14.37 -20.41
N LYS A 94 18.61 -14.91 -21.54
CA LYS A 94 17.19 -15.18 -21.78
C LYS A 94 16.87 -16.57 -21.26
N TYR A 95 16.06 -16.64 -20.21
CA TYR A 95 15.66 -17.89 -19.58
C TYR A 95 14.78 -18.75 -20.50
N THR A 96 15.04 -20.05 -20.48
CA THR A 96 14.20 -21.07 -21.13
C THR A 96 13.05 -21.48 -20.21
N ASP A 97 11.93 -21.95 -20.77
CA ASP A 97 10.76 -22.41 -19.98
C ASP A 97 11.13 -23.41 -18.88
N LYS A 98 12.01 -24.38 -19.19
CA LYS A 98 12.51 -25.36 -18.20
C LYS A 98 13.24 -24.71 -17.02
N GLU A 99 14.00 -23.65 -17.27
CA GLU A 99 14.74 -22.92 -16.22
C GLU A 99 13.79 -22.07 -15.39
N ILE A 100 12.76 -21.50 -16.02
CA ILE A 100 11.70 -20.75 -15.36
C ILE A 100 10.95 -21.69 -14.40
N ASP A 101 10.59 -22.89 -14.85
CA ASP A 101 9.95 -23.89 -14.00
C ASP A 101 10.82 -24.28 -12.81
N ALA A 102 12.11 -24.53 -13.02
CA ALA A 102 13.06 -24.79 -11.94
C ALA A 102 13.15 -23.61 -10.95
N MET A 103 13.15 -22.37 -11.45
CA MET A 103 13.16 -21.16 -10.63
C MET A 103 11.88 -21.01 -9.80
N ILE A 104 10.72 -21.36 -10.36
CA ILE A 104 9.44 -21.34 -9.65
C ILE A 104 9.46 -22.38 -8.52
N GLN A 105 9.94 -23.60 -8.81
CA GLN A 105 10.08 -24.66 -7.80
C GLN A 105 11.02 -24.27 -6.67
N GLU A 106 12.17 -23.64 -6.98
CA GLU A 106 13.08 -23.15 -5.92
C GLU A 106 12.44 -22.04 -5.08
N LYS A 107 11.71 -21.11 -5.70
CA LYS A 107 11.01 -20.03 -4.98
C LYS A 107 9.88 -20.57 -4.10
N SER A 108 9.18 -21.62 -4.53
CA SER A 108 8.09 -22.21 -3.75
C SER A 108 8.59 -22.95 -2.51
N LYS A 109 9.80 -23.52 -2.51
CA LYS A 109 10.36 -24.27 -1.37
C LYS A 109 10.39 -23.48 -0.06
N PHE A 110 10.64 -22.18 -0.13
CA PHE A 110 10.80 -21.32 1.06
C PHE A 110 9.71 -20.26 1.21
N GLN A 111 8.74 -20.23 0.29
CA GLN A 111 7.56 -19.37 0.41
C GLN A 111 6.54 -20.03 1.33
N ASN A 112 6.28 -19.41 2.48
CA ASN A 112 5.22 -19.85 3.40
C ASN A 112 3.82 -19.46 2.91
N ILE A 113 3.70 -18.44 2.05
CA ILE A 113 2.42 -17.91 1.59
C ILE A 113 2.28 -18.19 0.09
N THR A 114 1.33 -19.07 -0.25
CA THR A 114 0.92 -19.30 -1.64
C THR A 114 0.24 -18.05 -2.18
N ARG A 115 0.99 -17.16 -2.84
CA ARG A 115 0.44 -15.91 -3.41
C ARG A 115 -0.60 -16.16 -4.52
N ASN A 116 -0.71 -17.38 -5.03
CA ASN A 116 -1.64 -17.74 -6.10
C ASN A 116 -2.63 -18.83 -5.67
N PHE A 117 -3.46 -18.51 -4.68
CA PHE A 117 -4.52 -19.38 -4.15
C PHE A 117 -5.47 -19.89 -5.25
N ALA A 118 -5.74 -19.08 -6.28
CA ALA A 118 -6.62 -19.45 -7.38
C ALA A 118 -6.04 -20.56 -8.27
N MET A 119 -4.76 -20.45 -8.65
CA MET A 119 -4.10 -21.48 -9.47
C MET A 119 -3.90 -22.78 -8.69
N THR A 120 -3.51 -22.71 -7.41
CA THR A 120 -3.35 -23.90 -6.57
C THR A 120 -4.69 -24.58 -6.34
N LYS A 121 -5.76 -23.82 -6.01
CA LYS A 121 -7.12 -24.35 -5.90
C LYS A 121 -7.59 -24.98 -7.20
N ALA A 122 -7.34 -24.36 -8.36
CA ALA A 122 -7.72 -24.91 -9.66
C ALA A 122 -6.95 -26.22 -9.97
N GLY A 123 -5.67 -26.28 -9.62
CA GLY A 123 -4.84 -27.48 -9.73
C GLY A 123 -5.37 -28.63 -8.87
N LEU A 124 -5.57 -28.38 -7.57
CA LEU A 124 -6.08 -29.36 -6.61
C LEU A 124 -7.51 -29.79 -6.94
N SER A 125 -8.37 -28.88 -7.39
CA SER A 125 -9.73 -29.21 -7.83
C SER A 125 -9.71 -30.17 -9.01
N ARG A 126 -8.79 -29.97 -9.97
CA ARG A 126 -8.59 -30.89 -11.09
C ARG A 126 -8.06 -32.25 -10.62
N GLU A 127 -7.10 -32.27 -9.70
CA GLU A 127 -6.55 -33.51 -9.15
C GLU A 127 -7.60 -34.32 -8.37
N LYS A 128 -8.43 -33.64 -7.57
CA LYS A 128 -9.56 -34.24 -6.87
C LYS A 128 -10.53 -34.90 -7.84
N GLU A 129 -10.86 -34.21 -8.94
CA GLU A 129 -11.77 -34.74 -9.95
C GLU A 129 -11.19 -35.99 -10.64
N ILE A 130 -9.89 -35.96 -10.98
CA ILE A 130 -9.19 -37.13 -11.53
C ILE A 130 -9.16 -38.29 -10.52
N ALA A 131 -8.90 -38.02 -9.24
CA ALA A 131 -8.90 -39.04 -8.19
C ALA A 131 -10.28 -39.69 -8.01
N LYS A 132 -11.35 -38.89 -8.05
CA LYS A 132 -12.74 -39.36 -8.05
C LYS A 132 -13.05 -40.23 -9.26
N GLN A 133 -12.67 -39.80 -10.46
CA GLN A 133 -12.86 -40.58 -11.69
C GLN A 133 -12.12 -41.93 -11.66
N ARG A 134 -10.97 -41.99 -11.00
CA ARG A 134 -10.21 -43.24 -10.77
C ARG A 134 -10.76 -44.11 -9.64
N GLY A 135 -11.76 -43.64 -8.90
CA GLY A 135 -12.34 -44.35 -7.74
C GLY A 135 -11.48 -44.29 -6.47
N ASP A 136 -10.40 -43.51 -6.44
CA ASP A 136 -9.55 -43.35 -5.26
C ASP A 136 -10.13 -42.28 -4.31
N MET A 137 -11.11 -42.71 -3.51
CA MET A 137 -11.79 -41.86 -2.53
C MET A 137 -10.86 -41.37 -1.40
N GLN A 138 -9.81 -42.12 -1.08
CA GLN A 138 -8.84 -41.74 -0.04
C GLN A 138 -8.01 -40.54 -0.51
N LYS A 139 -7.49 -40.59 -1.73
CA LYS A 139 -6.75 -39.47 -2.32
C LYS A 139 -7.66 -38.25 -2.54
N ALA A 140 -8.87 -38.45 -3.04
CA ALA A 140 -9.84 -37.36 -3.20
C ALA A 140 -10.16 -36.65 -1.88
N GLY A 141 -10.26 -37.40 -0.77
CA GLY A 141 -10.47 -36.84 0.57
C GLY A 141 -9.27 -36.04 1.09
N ARG A 142 -8.03 -36.47 0.79
CA ARG A 142 -6.82 -35.71 1.15
C ARG A 142 -6.74 -34.38 0.39
N VAL A 143 -6.94 -34.43 -0.92
CA VAL A 143 -6.92 -33.23 -1.78
C VAL A 143 -8.05 -32.27 -1.39
N GLN A 144 -9.22 -32.78 -0.95
CA GLN A 144 -10.28 -31.92 -0.43
C GLN A 144 -9.85 -31.17 0.83
N LYS A 145 -9.18 -31.83 1.78
CA LYS A 145 -8.68 -31.16 2.99
C LYS A 145 -7.69 -30.05 2.66
N GLU A 146 -6.81 -30.27 1.68
CA GLU A 146 -5.88 -29.24 1.19
C GLU A 146 -6.62 -28.04 0.56
N ILE A 147 -7.70 -28.28 -0.19
CA ILE A 147 -8.55 -27.21 -0.72
C ILE A 147 -9.19 -26.42 0.42
N ASP A 148 -9.77 -27.10 1.42
CA ASP A 148 -10.44 -26.45 2.55
C ASP A 148 -9.46 -25.60 3.39
N GLU A 149 -8.22 -26.07 3.56
CA GLU A 149 -7.17 -25.32 4.28
C GLU A 149 -6.75 -24.05 3.53
N ILE A 150 -6.63 -24.14 2.20
CA ILE A 150 -6.36 -22.99 1.32
C ILE A 150 -7.51 -21.98 1.38
N GLU A 151 -8.76 -22.43 1.35
CA GLU A 151 -9.93 -21.56 1.47
C GLU A 151 -9.96 -20.86 2.83
N ARG A 152 -9.77 -21.60 3.92
CA ARG A 152 -9.73 -21.03 5.28
C ARG A 152 -8.65 -19.96 5.44
N HIS A 153 -7.46 -20.20 4.89
CA HIS A 153 -6.38 -19.20 4.92
C HIS A 153 -6.70 -17.97 4.06
N THR A 154 -7.35 -18.17 2.92
CA THR A 154 -7.80 -17.08 2.05
C THR A 154 -8.86 -16.23 2.76
N ASP A 155 -9.83 -16.87 3.41
CA ASP A 155 -10.89 -16.19 4.15
C ASP A 155 -10.34 -15.38 5.33
N GLU A 156 -9.32 -15.87 6.04
CA GLU A 156 -8.68 -15.10 7.12
C GLU A 156 -7.98 -13.85 6.60
N LEU A 157 -7.23 -13.96 5.49
CA LEU A 157 -6.60 -12.80 4.85
C LEU A 157 -7.63 -11.80 4.32
N ASP A 158 -8.72 -12.27 3.72
CA ASP A 158 -9.79 -11.40 3.23
C ASP A 158 -10.58 -10.78 4.38
N LYS A 159 -10.73 -11.48 5.51
CA LYS A 159 -11.26 -10.91 6.75
C LYS A 159 -10.33 -9.82 7.28
N GLU A 160 -9.02 -10.03 7.31
CA GLU A 160 -8.05 -9.01 7.71
C GLU A 160 -8.13 -7.76 6.84
N ARG A 161 -8.12 -7.91 5.51
CA ARG A 161 -8.27 -6.78 4.58
C ARG A 161 -9.62 -6.08 4.73
N SER A 162 -10.68 -6.86 4.93
CA SER A 162 -12.03 -6.31 5.05
C SER A 162 -12.33 -5.74 6.43
N LYS A 163 -11.53 -5.96 7.49
CA LYS A 163 -11.74 -5.33 8.82
C LYS A 163 -11.84 -3.80 8.71
N SER A 164 -10.90 -3.16 7.99
CA SER A 164 -10.91 -1.71 7.78
C SER A 164 -12.14 -1.27 6.97
N ILE A 165 -12.45 -1.99 5.88
CA ILE A 165 -13.59 -1.68 5.01
C ILE A 165 -14.93 -1.87 5.75
N GLN A 166 -15.07 -2.95 6.53
CA GLN A 166 -16.25 -3.25 7.33
C GLN A 166 -16.48 -2.20 8.41
N ALA A 167 -15.41 -1.73 9.06
CA ALA A 167 -15.50 -0.64 10.03
C ALA A 167 -16.04 0.65 9.39
N ILE A 168 -15.45 1.08 8.26
CA ILE A 168 -15.91 2.27 7.51
C ILE A 168 -17.35 2.10 7.01
N ALA A 169 -17.69 0.93 6.47
CA ALA A 169 -19.04 0.62 6.01
C ALA A 169 -20.06 0.68 7.16
N SER A 170 -19.71 0.21 8.36
CA SER A 170 -20.56 0.29 9.55
C SER A 170 -20.82 1.74 9.97
N ILE A 171 -19.78 2.60 9.92
CA ILE A 171 -19.88 4.03 10.23
C ILE A 171 -20.78 4.74 9.21
N ASN A 172 -20.57 4.48 7.92
CA ASN A 172 -21.38 5.04 6.85
C ASN A 172 -22.85 4.60 6.96
N HIS A 173 -23.09 3.32 7.27
CA HIS A 173 -24.43 2.80 7.51
C HIS A 173 -25.09 3.48 8.71
N ARG A 174 -24.36 3.64 9.82
CA ARG A 174 -24.82 4.37 11.01
C ARG A 174 -25.19 5.81 10.68
N ASN A 175 -24.34 6.54 9.96
CA ASN A 175 -24.59 7.93 9.59
C ASN A 175 -25.83 8.06 8.68
N ARG A 176 -25.96 7.19 7.67
CA ARG A 176 -27.17 7.15 6.81
C ARG A 176 -28.43 6.89 7.62
N THR A 177 -28.38 5.95 8.57
CA THR A 177 -29.52 5.61 9.42
C THR A 177 -29.85 6.73 10.40
N GLN A 178 -28.86 7.40 11.00
CA GLN A 178 -29.07 8.56 11.86
C GLN A 178 -29.71 9.72 11.11
N ILE A 179 -29.20 10.07 9.93
CA ILE A 179 -29.81 11.10 9.07
C ILE A 179 -31.25 10.72 8.72
N LYS A 180 -31.48 9.48 8.27
CA LYS A 180 -32.83 8.97 7.95
C LYS A 180 -33.78 9.13 9.14
N ASN A 181 -33.35 8.74 10.33
CA ASN A 181 -34.17 8.82 11.55
C ASN A 181 -34.40 10.28 12.00
N GLN A 182 -33.41 11.16 11.84
CA GLN A 182 -33.54 12.58 12.19
C GLN A 182 -34.50 13.31 11.24
N VAL A 183 -34.45 13.00 9.93
CA VAL A 183 -35.42 13.47 8.94
C VAL A 183 -36.83 12.97 9.29
N LEU A 184 -36.99 11.66 9.53
CA LEU A 184 -38.31 11.07 9.78
C LEU A 184 -38.93 11.54 11.11
N SER A 185 -38.11 11.79 12.12
CA SER A 185 -38.57 12.28 13.43
C SER A 185 -38.85 13.79 13.48
N GLY A 186 -38.64 14.52 12.38
CA GLY A 186 -38.85 15.98 12.32
C GLY A 186 -37.93 16.79 13.23
N LYS A 187 -36.90 16.17 13.82
CA LYS A 187 -35.89 16.83 14.67
C LYS A 187 -34.81 17.54 13.86
N LEU A 188 -34.82 17.38 12.54
CA LEU A 188 -33.92 18.10 11.65
C LEU A 188 -34.46 19.53 11.47
N LYS A 189 -34.13 20.40 12.43
CA LYS A 189 -34.40 21.83 12.34
C LYS A 189 -33.47 22.43 11.29
N ILE A 190 -34.00 22.64 10.09
CA ILE A 190 -33.38 23.54 9.13
C ILE A 190 -33.73 24.93 9.64
N GLU A 191 -32.76 25.65 10.20
CA GLU A 191 -32.94 27.04 10.61
C GLU A 191 -33.24 27.87 9.36
N GLU A 192 -34.53 28.10 9.10
CA GLU A 192 -34.98 29.03 8.06
C GLU A 192 -34.73 30.44 8.58
N ASN A 193 -33.66 31.08 8.11
CA ASN A 193 -33.47 32.51 8.35
C ASN A 193 -34.57 33.25 7.58
N PRO A 194 -35.49 33.99 8.24
CA PRO A 194 -36.64 34.63 7.60
C PRO A 194 -36.27 35.90 6.80
N GLN A 195 -35.05 35.96 6.29
CA GLN A 195 -34.65 36.96 5.29
C GLN A 195 -35.10 36.50 3.91
N ASP A 196 -35.79 37.41 3.19
CA ASP A 196 -36.49 37.21 1.92
C ASP A 196 -35.96 36.02 1.11
N ASP A 197 -36.72 34.93 1.12
CA ASP A 197 -36.39 33.73 0.34
C ASP A 197 -36.39 34.11 -1.16
N PRO A 198 -35.24 34.02 -1.85
CA PRO A 198 -35.13 34.39 -3.26
C PRO A 198 -35.96 33.49 -4.19
N PHE A 199 -36.52 32.38 -3.70
CA PHE A 199 -37.39 31.47 -4.43
C PHE A 199 -38.88 31.62 -4.07
N THR A 200 -39.24 32.50 -3.13
CA THR A 200 -40.63 32.76 -2.79
C THR A 200 -41.30 33.62 -3.88
N ARG A 201 -42.36 33.08 -4.50
CA ARG A 201 -43.13 33.80 -5.53
C ARG A 201 -43.85 35.01 -4.91
N LYS A 202 -43.44 36.24 -5.27
CA LYS A 202 -44.14 37.47 -4.88
C LYS A 202 -45.57 37.47 -5.44
N ARG A 203 -46.56 37.70 -4.57
CA ARG A 203 -47.98 37.78 -4.96
C ARG A 203 -48.24 39.10 -5.69
N GLY A 204 -48.21 39.09 -7.02
CA GLY A 204 -48.56 40.24 -7.86
C GLY A 204 -50.07 40.39 -8.05
N GLY A 205 -50.74 41.04 -7.11
CA GLY A 205 -52.14 41.44 -7.28
C GLY A 205 -52.24 42.85 -7.87
N MET A 206 -52.83 43.02 -9.05
CA MET A 206 -53.14 44.35 -9.59
C MET A 206 -54.27 45.00 -8.76
N ARG A 207 -54.03 46.21 -8.24
CA ARG A 207 -55.04 46.99 -7.53
C ARG A 207 -56.00 47.61 -8.54
N ILE A 208 -57.25 47.17 -8.55
CA ILE A 208 -58.31 47.74 -9.38
C ILE A 208 -58.63 49.15 -8.86
N VAL A 209 -58.39 50.17 -9.69
CA VAL A 209 -58.82 51.56 -9.45
C VAL A 209 -60.01 51.86 -10.35
N SER A 210 -61.23 51.81 -9.82
CA SER A 210 -62.40 52.38 -10.47
C SER A 210 -62.54 53.84 -10.03
N GLY A 211 -62.61 54.77 -10.98
CA GLY A 211 -62.70 56.20 -10.71
C GLY A 211 -64.15 56.65 -10.51
N SER A 212 -64.46 57.28 -9.37
CA SER A 212 -65.27 58.51 -9.30
C SER A 212 -65.32 59.11 -7.88
N LYS A 213 -64.62 60.23 -7.75
CA LYS A 213 -64.81 61.42 -6.88
C LYS A 213 -65.44 61.26 -5.49
N SER A 214 -64.57 61.17 -4.48
CA SER A 214 -64.72 61.93 -3.24
C SER A 214 -63.34 62.28 -2.68
N LYS A 215 -63.26 63.47 -2.11
CA LYS A 215 -62.04 64.20 -1.77
C LYS A 215 -61.50 63.74 -0.40
N VAL A 216 -60.18 63.83 -0.28
CA VAL A 216 -59.38 64.03 0.95
C VAL A 216 -58.63 62.81 1.53
N SER A 217 -57.33 63.07 1.65
CA SER A 217 -56.30 62.45 2.48
C SER A 217 -55.75 61.10 2.06
N GLY A 218 -54.45 61.09 1.75
CA GLY A 218 -53.70 59.88 1.50
C GLY A 218 -52.52 60.17 0.61
N SER A 219 -51.46 60.71 1.21
CA SER A 219 -50.14 60.95 0.62
C SER A 219 -49.73 59.87 -0.40
N SER A 220 -49.43 60.32 -1.61
CA SER A 220 -48.60 59.66 -2.63
C SER A 220 -48.16 60.80 -3.55
N SER A 221 -46.89 61.16 -3.63
CA SER A 221 -45.92 60.45 -4.48
C SER A 221 -44.51 60.84 -4.03
N ILE A 222 -43.65 59.87 -3.74
CA ILE A 222 -42.54 59.43 -4.61
C ILE A 222 -41.62 60.58 -5.02
N THR A 223 -40.41 60.57 -4.47
CA THR A 223 -39.20 60.94 -5.21
C THR A 223 -38.09 59.96 -4.88
N ASN A 224 -37.71 59.16 -5.89
CA ASN A 224 -36.40 58.53 -5.94
C ASN A 224 -35.35 59.63 -6.10
N LEU A 225 -34.20 59.53 -5.41
CA LEU A 225 -32.94 59.97 -5.98
C LEU A 225 -31.74 59.28 -5.32
N THR A 226 -30.96 58.65 -6.19
CA THR A 226 -29.52 58.34 -6.19
C THR A 226 -28.62 58.90 -5.08
N GLN A 227 -27.65 58.08 -4.64
CA GLN A 227 -26.19 58.36 -4.58
C GLN A 227 -25.51 57.12 -3.94
N SER A 228 -24.70 56.35 -4.67
CA SER A 228 -23.23 56.51 -4.86
C SER A 228 -22.41 56.47 -3.57
N ALA A 229 -21.56 55.44 -3.50
CA ALA A 229 -20.25 55.35 -2.84
C ALA A 229 -20.14 55.84 -1.38
N THR A 230 -19.78 54.94 -0.47
CA THR A 230 -18.40 54.85 0.07
C THR A 230 -18.29 53.69 1.06
N GLU A 231 -17.17 52.99 0.90
CA GLU A 231 -16.35 52.31 1.90
C GLU A 231 -16.78 52.47 3.37
N ASN A 232 -16.91 51.34 4.07
CA ASN A 232 -16.05 51.15 5.23
C ASN A 232 -15.87 49.68 5.61
N LEU A 233 -14.59 49.41 5.86
CA LEU A 233 -13.94 48.17 6.20
C LEU A 233 -13.97 48.00 7.74
N SER A 234 -14.41 46.85 8.23
CA SER A 234 -13.95 46.25 9.49
C SER A 234 -14.29 44.75 9.45
N SER A 235 -13.36 43.87 9.06
CA SER A 235 -12.27 43.31 9.88
C SER A 235 -12.87 42.65 11.16
N ILE A 236 -12.85 41.31 11.33
CA ILE A 236 -11.68 40.53 11.77
C ILE A 236 -12.07 39.02 11.84
N THR A 237 -11.26 38.18 11.16
CA THR A 237 -10.80 36.80 11.49
C THR A 237 -11.80 35.64 11.66
N LYS A 238 -11.64 34.40 11.17
CA LYS A 238 -10.57 33.60 10.52
C LYS A 238 -11.27 32.34 9.93
N PRO A 239 -10.99 31.87 8.69
CA PRO A 239 -11.25 30.49 8.29
C PRO A 239 -10.00 29.62 8.44
N THR A 240 -10.16 28.47 9.10
CA THR A 240 -9.13 27.43 9.23
C THR A 240 -8.96 26.69 7.90
N GLN A 241 -7.69 26.56 7.55
CA GLN A 241 -7.06 25.94 6.39
C GLN A 241 -7.69 24.62 5.90
N SER A 242 -7.93 24.58 4.59
CA SER A 242 -7.98 23.34 3.81
C SER A 242 -6.58 22.71 3.72
N LEU A 243 -6.49 21.40 4.00
CA LEU A 243 -5.27 20.63 3.83
C LEU A 243 -5.05 20.28 2.35
N GLN A 244 -3.85 20.57 1.88
CA GLN A 244 -3.38 20.38 0.51
C GLN A 244 -3.04 18.91 0.24
N ILE A 245 -3.60 18.37 -0.84
CA ILE A 245 -3.25 17.07 -1.42
C ILE A 245 -1.94 17.25 -2.19
N VAL A 246 -0.86 16.63 -1.71
CA VAL A 246 0.42 16.54 -2.44
C VAL A 246 0.32 15.42 -3.45
N SER A 247 0.24 15.79 -4.73
CA SER A 247 0.32 14.87 -5.87
C SER A 247 1.79 14.47 -6.13
N LYS A 248 2.09 13.17 -6.08
CA LYS A 248 3.25 12.62 -6.79
C LYS A 248 2.77 11.51 -7.72
N ALA A 249 2.75 11.83 -9.00
CA ALA A 249 2.42 10.91 -10.07
C ALA A 249 3.61 9.98 -10.35
N GLN A 250 3.36 8.67 -10.43
CA GLN A 250 3.94 7.82 -11.48
C GLN A 250 2.91 6.79 -11.95
N THR A 251 2.65 6.90 -13.24
CA THR A 251 1.85 6.04 -14.11
C THR A 251 2.39 4.62 -14.20
N LYS A 252 1.50 3.61 -14.11
CA LYS A 252 1.58 2.35 -14.89
C LYS A 252 0.25 1.59 -14.81
N GLY A 253 -0.40 1.44 -15.98
CA GLY A 253 -1.42 0.43 -16.31
C GLY A 253 -2.68 0.42 -15.44
N SER A 254 -3.77 1.01 -15.94
CA SER A 254 -5.11 0.89 -15.36
C SER A 254 -5.62 -0.56 -15.44
N ASN A 255 -5.19 -1.41 -14.51
CA ASN A 255 -5.92 -2.63 -14.20
C ASN A 255 -7.16 -2.22 -13.42
N MET A 256 -8.35 -2.46 -13.97
CA MET A 256 -9.64 -2.18 -13.31
C MET A 256 -9.74 -2.83 -11.92
N SER A 257 -8.98 -3.91 -11.69
CA SER A 257 -8.85 -4.61 -10.41
C SER A 257 -8.03 -3.86 -9.35
N SER A 258 -7.20 -2.87 -9.73
CA SER A 258 -6.35 -2.11 -8.80
C SER A 258 -7.07 -0.94 -8.14
N LEU A 259 -8.27 -0.58 -8.60
CA LEU A 259 -9.07 0.52 -8.03
C LEU A 259 -9.63 0.19 -6.64
N HIS A 260 -9.53 -1.07 -6.21
CA HIS A 260 -9.99 -1.53 -4.90
C HIS A 260 -8.87 -1.75 -3.87
N ASN A 261 -7.60 -1.53 -4.24
CA ASN A 261 -6.45 -1.68 -3.33
C ASN A 261 -6.02 -0.32 -2.74
N PHE A 262 -6.94 0.39 -2.09
CA PHE A 262 -6.59 1.54 -1.25
C PHE A 262 -6.43 1.06 0.18
N ASP A 263 -5.18 0.88 0.61
CA ASP A 263 -4.86 0.61 2.00
C ASP A 263 -4.89 1.94 2.75
N LEU A 264 -5.94 2.15 3.54
CA LEU A 264 -6.09 3.30 4.41
C LEU A 264 -5.93 2.80 5.84
N ASP A 265 -4.75 3.04 6.41
CA ASP A 265 -4.45 2.82 7.82
C ASP A 265 -5.18 3.87 8.66
N ILE A 266 -6.43 3.57 9.02
CA ILE A 266 -7.23 4.41 9.91
C ILE A 266 -7.00 3.95 11.34
N ASP A 267 -6.31 4.80 12.10
CA ASP A 267 -5.97 4.60 13.51
C ASP A 267 -7.18 4.94 14.41
N PHE A 268 -7.99 3.92 14.75
CA PHE A 268 -9.24 4.08 15.49
C PHE A 268 -9.04 4.51 16.96
N ASP A 269 -7.85 4.31 17.52
CA ASP A 269 -7.53 4.69 18.91
C ASP A 269 -7.48 6.22 19.11
N LYS A 270 -7.34 6.98 18.03
CA LYS A 270 -7.39 8.45 18.07
C LYS A 270 -8.80 9.02 18.17
N LEU A 271 -9.84 8.20 17.96
CA LEU A 271 -11.23 8.66 17.97
C LEU A 271 -11.90 8.58 19.36
N THR A 272 -11.28 7.91 20.34
CA THR A 272 -11.83 7.70 21.69
C THR A 272 -11.52 8.83 22.67
N ASN A 273 -10.66 9.78 22.31
CA ASN A 273 -10.22 10.87 23.20
C ASN A 273 -11.09 12.15 23.16
N ILE A 274 -12.30 12.10 22.61
CA ILE A 274 -13.15 13.31 22.44
C ILE A 274 -14.20 13.48 23.56
N ASP A 275 -14.39 12.49 24.45
CA ASP A 275 -15.45 12.54 25.47
C ASP A 275 -15.06 13.23 26.81
N THR A 276 -13.92 13.92 26.91
CA THR A 276 -13.48 14.56 28.18
C THR A 276 -13.67 16.08 28.26
N PHE A 277 -14.35 16.73 27.32
CA PHE A 277 -14.73 18.15 27.43
C PHE A 277 -16.24 18.36 27.42
N SER A 278 -16.90 17.96 28.51
CA SER A 278 -18.25 18.42 28.85
C SER A 278 -18.53 18.25 30.35
N SER A 279 -17.83 19.01 31.19
CA SER A 279 -18.35 19.42 32.49
C SER A 279 -17.83 20.82 32.85
N LEU A 280 -18.61 21.83 32.45
CA LEU A 280 -18.78 23.08 33.16
C LEU A 280 -20.28 23.24 33.40
#